data_AF-A0A382YJ04-F1
#
_entry.id   AF-A0A382YJ04-F1
#
_cell.length_a   1.000
_cell.length_b   1.000
_cell.length_c   1.000
_cell.angle_alpha   90.00
_cell.angle_beta   90.00
_cell.angle_gamma   90.00
#
_symmetry.space_group_name_H-M   'P 1'
#
loop_
_entity.id
_entity.type
_entity.pdbx_description
1 polymer ?
#
loop_
_entity_poly.entity_id
_entity_poly.type
_entity_poly.pdbx_seq_one_letter_code
_entity_poly.pdbx_strand_id
1 'polypeptide(L)'
;MSKFFLSIFLMLFLSQSAWAGSVTSINGTGNKTRRVIAPYAQSVPNESYTFIGVSHPSLSTALSQIGIILEVRGMQTIPDNEAGRATVFTIESGETHRIFVVNKSHATLNSSNAAFSDSNTHFIYAFDSAQFGNINALSVNQHPQVATSVGGVNKYANLSQLSMWGVVFIPSSSTGFSLEFIGDAHDSTAAFPATRVTTMGPVEGYTTGPGRGIN
;
A
#
# COMPACT_ATOMS: atom_id res chain seq x y z
N MET A 1 -23.10 -31.57 -0.22
CA MET A 1 -21.83 -30.82 -0.13
C MET A 1 -21.29 -30.96 1.28
N SER A 2 -20.12 -31.59 1.43
CA SER A 2 -19.68 -32.15 2.71
C SER A 2 -19.12 -31.07 3.65
N LYS A 3 -19.28 -31.30 4.97
CA LYS A 3 -18.74 -30.49 6.06
C LYS A 3 -17.23 -30.20 5.93
N PHE A 4 -16.52 -31.03 5.17
CA PHE A 4 -15.10 -30.88 4.85
C PHE A 4 -14.80 -29.66 3.96
N PHE A 5 -15.62 -29.38 2.95
CA PHE A 5 -15.45 -28.20 2.09
C PHE A 5 -15.74 -26.90 2.83
N LEU A 6 -16.76 -26.90 3.72
CA LEU A 6 -17.09 -25.75 4.56
C LEU A 6 -15.98 -25.48 5.61
N SER A 7 -15.36 -26.53 6.14
CA SER A 7 -14.24 -26.40 7.09
C SER A 7 -12.97 -25.86 6.44
N ILE A 8 -12.68 -26.25 5.18
CA ILE A 8 -11.56 -25.71 4.41
C ILE A 8 -11.78 -24.22 4.10
N PHE A 9 -12.99 -23.86 3.66
CA PHE A 9 -13.34 -22.45 3.41
C PHE A 9 -13.26 -21.60 4.68
N LEU A 10 -13.74 -22.12 5.82
CA LEU A 10 -13.65 -21.43 7.11
C LEU A 10 -12.20 -21.29 7.59
N MET A 11 -11.33 -22.29 7.37
CA MET A 11 -9.89 -22.18 7.66
C MET A 11 -9.17 -21.18 6.74
N LEU A 12 -9.54 -21.09 5.47
CA LEU A 12 -9.00 -20.09 4.55
C LEU A 12 -9.41 -18.66 4.95
N PHE A 13 -10.66 -18.45 5.36
CA PHE A 13 -11.11 -17.15 5.87
C PHE A 13 -10.51 -16.80 7.25
N LEU A 14 -10.37 -17.77 8.16
CA LEU A 14 -9.77 -17.55 9.49
C LEU A 14 -8.24 -17.40 9.43
N SER A 15 -7.57 -18.02 8.46
CA SER A 15 -6.14 -17.79 8.24
C SER A 15 -5.90 -16.38 7.68
N GLN A 16 -6.69 -15.91 6.72
CA GLN A 16 -6.55 -14.52 6.24
C GLN A 16 -6.68 -13.48 7.37
N SER A 17 -7.59 -13.69 8.34
CA SER A 17 -7.73 -12.81 9.51
C SER A 17 -6.65 -13.01 10.58
N ALA A 18 -6.11 -14.22 10.76
CA ALA A 18 -4.98 -14.47 11.66
C ALA A 18 -3.65 -13.92 11.14
N TRP A 19 -3.45 -13.89 9.81
CA TRP A 19 -2.31 -13.24 9.17
C TRP A 19 -2.45 -11.71 9.15
N ALA A 20 -3.68 -11.18 9.15
CA ALA A 20 -3.89 -9.76 9.40
C ALA A 20 -3.40 -9.40 10.82
N GLY A 21 -3.73 -10.18 11.85
CA GLY A 21 -3.33 -9.91 13.25
C GLY A 21 -1.84 -10.09 13.59
N SER A 22 -1.03 -10.74 12.75
CA SER A 22 0.44 -10.80 12.93
C SER A 22 1.18 -9.71 12.14
N VAL A 23 0.45 -8.97 11.29
CA VAL A 23 0.97 -7.97 10.36
C VAL A 23 0.46 -6.57 10.71
N THR A 24 0.06 -6.36 11.96
CA THR A 24 -0.76 -5.18 12.33
C THR A 24 -0.04 -4.11 13.15
N SER A 25 1.28 -4.23 13.31
CA SER A 25 2.08 -3.12 13.84
C SER A 25 3.20 -2.73 12.88
N ILE A 26 3.16 -1.45 12.49
CA ILE A 26 4.30 -0.70 11.99
C ILE A 26 5.41 -0.57 13.03
N ASN A 27 5.20 -1.04 14.27
CA ASN A 27 6.22 -1.20 15.29
C ASN A 27 6.97 -2.52 15.11
N GLY A 28 7.45 -2.77 13.89
CA GLY A 28 8.45 -3.78 13.63
C GLY A 28 9.79 -3.10 13.38
N THR A 29 10.85 -3.62 13.98
CA THR A 29 12.27 -3.47 13.59
C THR A 29 12.50 -4.04 12.16
N GLY A 30 11.69 -3.61 11.19
CA GLY A 30 11.73 -4.04 9.81
C GLY A 30 12.59 -3.11 8.96
N ASN A 31 13.14 -3.65 7.87
CA ASN A 31 13.97 -2.91 6.94
C ASN A 31 13.21 -1.67 6.39
N LYS A 32 13.76 -0.47 6.58
CA LYS A 32 13.17 0.83 6.17
C LYS A 32 12.83 0.86 4.67
N THR A 33 13.56 0.10 3.86
CA THR A 33 13.35 -0.09 2.41
C THR A 33 11.97 -0.66 2.02
N ARG A 34 11.17 -1.12 2.99
CA ARG A 34 9.82 -1.67 2.75
C ARG A 34 8.71 -0.66 2.90
N ARG A 35 9.02 0.56 3.33
CA ARG A 35 8.05 1.50 3.88
C ARG A 35 7.86 2.71 2.98
N VAL A 36 6.62 3.20 2.99
CA VAL A 36 6.22 4.47 2.40
C VAL A 36 5.36 5.19 3.42
N ILE A 37 5.53 6.49 3.55
CA ILE A 37 4.76 7.31 4.48
C ILE A 37 4.19 8.49 3.72
N ALA A 38 2.91 8.78 3.90
CA ALA A 38 2.38 10.12 3.63
C ALA A 38 2.15 10.80 4.99
N PRO A 39 2.78 11.96 5.25
CA PRO A 39 2.78 12.58 6.58
C PRO A 39 1.40 13.06 7.03
N TYR A 40 0.44 13.10 6.10
CA TYR A 40 -0.90 13.57 6.35
C TYR A 40 -1.96 12.65 5.74
N ALA A 41 -3.08 12.53 6.45
CA ALA A 41 -4.36 12.02 5.97
C ALA A 41 -5.45 12.65 6.83
N GLN A 42 -6.65 12.78 6.27
CA GLN A 42 -7.83 13.19 7.02
C GLN A 42 -9.12 12.53 6.55
N SER A 43 -10.07 12.46 7.47
CA SER A 43 -11.47 12.12 7.21
C SER A 43 -12.31 13.02 8.11
N VAL A 44 -13.04 13.96 7.51
CA VAL A 44 -13.91 14.90 8.23
C VAL A 44 -15.33 14.77 7.66
N PRO A 45 -16.32 14.36 8.48
CA PRO A 45 -17.67 14.10 8.00
C PRO A 45 -18.25 15.25 7.19
N ASN A 46 -18.76 14.94 5.99
CA ASN A 46 -19.35 15.88 5.03
C ASN A 46 -18.43 17.00 4.53
N GLU A 47 -17.13 16.96 4.85
CA GLU A 47 -16.18 18.01 4.48
C GLU A 47 -15.05 17.46 3.62
N SER A 48 -14.40 16.37 4.04
CA SER A 48 -13.28 15.82 3.28
C SER A 48 -12.99 14.36 3.58
N TYR A 49 -12.31 13.71 2.64
CA TYR A 49 -11.79 12.35 2.79
C TYR A 49 -10.43 12.21 2.12
N THR A 50 -9.69 11.16 2.48
CA THR A 50 -8.42 10.85 1.81
C THR A 50 -8.63 9.78 0.75
N PHE A 51 -8.15 10.04 -0.45
CA PHE A 51 -8.09 9.09 -1.56
C PHE A 51 -6.64 8.76 -1.88
N ILE A 52 -6.37 7.50 -2.18
CA ILE A 52 -5.05 7.00 -2.56
C ILE A 52 -5.19 6.07 -3.75
N GLY A 53 -4.39 6.31 -4.79
CA GLY A 53 -4.20 5.40 -5.91
C GLY A 53 -2.85 4.68 -5.76
N VAL A 54 -2.86 3.35 -5.86
CA VAL A 54 -1.65 2.54 -5.92
C VAL A 54 -1.65 1.75 -7.21
N SER A 55 -0.64 1.94 -8.05
CA SER A 55 -0.56 1.33 -9.38
C SER A 55 0.66 0.44 -9.49
N HIS A 56 0.52 -0.67 -10.21
CA HIS A 56 1.64 -1.51 -10.60
C HIS A 56 1.96 -1.27 -12.08
N PRO A 57 2.96 -0.42 -12.42
CA PRO A 57 3.23 0.00 -13.80
C PRO A 57 3.84 -1.08 -14.71
N SER A 58 3.87 -2.34 -14.27
CA SER A 58 4.38 -3.48 -15.03
C SER A 58 5.85 -3.35 -15.43
N LEU A 59 6.67 -2.77 -14.54
CA LEU A 59 8.11 -2.63 -14.76
C LEU A 59 8.73 -4.00 -15.02
N SER A 60 9.69 -4.07 -15.94
CA SER A 60 10.44 -5.30 -16.23
C SER A 60 11.12 -5.90 -15.00
N THR A 61 11.41 -5.04 -14.02
CA THR A 61 12.06 -5.32 -12.74
C THR A 61 11.09 -5.65 -11.61
N ALA A 62 9.77 -5.53 -11.83
CA ALA A 62 8.76 -5.83 -10.84
C ALA A 62 8.30 -7.28 -10.97
N LEU A 63 8.11 -7.95 -9.84
CA LEU A 63 7.34 -9.20 -9.82
C LEU A 63 5.89 -8.91 -10.21
N SER A 64 5.22 -9.86 -10.87
CA SER A 64 3.87 -9.64 -11.41
C SER A 64 2.79 -9.42 -10.34
N GLN A 65 3.12 -9.67 -9.07
CA GLN A 65 2.26 -9.50 -7.93
C GLN A 65 3.06 -8.91 -6.77
N ILE A 66 2.52 -7.88 -6.12
CA ILE A 66 3.14 -7.24 -4.96
C ILE A 66 2.09 -7.12 -3.86
N GLY A 67 2.37 -7.71 -2.69
CA GLY A 67 1.51 -7.58 -1.51
C GLY A 67 1.76 -6.26 -0.79
N ILE A 68 0.71 -5.57 -0.38
CA ILE A 68 0.75 -4.27 0.30
C ILE A 68 -0.13 -4.34 1.55
N ILE A 69 0.38 -3.76 2.63
CA ILE A 69 -0.41 -3.36 3.80
C ILE A 69 -0.41 -1.84 3.80
N LEU A 70 -1.58 -1.21 3.76
CA LEU A 70 -1.73 0.25 3.89
C LEU A 70 -2.54 0.56 5.14
N GLU A 71 -1.97 1.35 6.02
CA GLU A 71 -2.54 1.71 7.30
C GLU A 71 -2.72 3.22 7.46
N VAL A 72 -3.76 3.60 8.20
CA VAL A 72 -3.92 4.95 8.76
C VAL A 72 -3.49 4.94 10.21
N ARG A 73 -2.67 5.91 10.62
CA ARG A 73 -2.21 6.08 12.00
C ARG A 73 -2.60 7.45 12.53
N GLY A 74 -2.88 7.54 13.83
CA GLY A 74 -3.36 8.77 14.47
C GLY A 74 -4.88 8.98 14.39
N MET A 75 -5.61 8.08 13.70
CA MET A 75 -7.07 8.12 13.58
C MET A 75 -7.73 7.00 14.37
N GLN A 76 -8.94 7.26 14.85
CA GLN A 76 -9.85 6.24 15.37
C GLN A 76 -10.65 5.65 14.20
N THR A 77 -10.55 4.33 14.02
CA THR A 77 -11.18 3.60 12.90
C THR A 77 -12.24 2.62 13.37
N ILE A 78 -12.97 2.03 12.43
CA ILE A 78 -14.01 1.05 12.69
C ILE A 78 -13.70 -0.25 11.95
N PRO A 79 -13.41 -1.35 12.69
CA PRO A 79 -13.26 -1.42 14.15
C PRO A 79 -12.05 -0.64 14.68
N ASP A 80 -12.09 -0.24 15.96
CA ASP A 80 -11.01 0.53 16.60
C ASP A 80 -9.87 -0.38 17.07
N ASN A 81 -9.28 -1.06 16.10
CA ASN A 81 -8.17 -1.98 16.30
C ASN A 81 -7.29 -1.95 15.06
N GLU A 82 -6.23 -2.75 15.07
CA GLU A 82 -5.28 -2.72 13.96
C GLU A 82 -5.87 -3.20 12.63
N ALA A 83 -6.82 -4.14 12.65
CA ALA A 83 -7.50 -4.61 11.44
C ALA A 83 -8.41 -3.54 10.82
N GLY A 84 -9.06 -2.69 11.62
CA GLY A 84 -9.87 -1.60 11.09
C GLY A 84 -9.07 -0.39 10.61
N ARG A 85 -7.79 -0.29 11.00
CA ARG A 85 -6.87 0.76 10.53
C ARG A 85 -6.15 0.43 9.24
N ALA A 86 -6.26 -0.80 8.75
CA ALA A 86 -5.46 -1.31 7.65
C ALA A 86 -6.32 -1.89 6.53
N THR A 87 -5.85 -1.75 5.29
CA THR A 87 -6.23 -2.64 4.19
C THR A 87 -5.01 -3.44 3.76
N VAL A 88 -5.24 -4.71 3.43
CA VAL A 88 -4.20 -5.63 2.96
C VAL A 88 -4.67 -6.20 1.63
N PHE A 89 -3.84 -6.04 0.60
CA PHE A 89 -4.18 -6.51 -0.74
C PHE A 89 -2.93 -6.86 -1.55
N THR A 90 -3.13 -7.63 -2.60
CA THR A 90 -2.11 -7.88 -3.62
C THR A 90 -2.50 -7.10 -4.85
N ILE A 91 -1.54 -6.36 -5.41
CA ILE A 91 -1.70 -5.69 -6.70
C ILE A 91 -1.05 -6.52 -7.80
N GLU A 92 -1.80 -6.77 -8.88
CA GLU A 92 -1.27 -7.45 -10.06
C GLU A 92 -0.68 -6.48 -11.07
N SER A 93 0.12 -7.02 -11.99
CA SER A 93 0.77 -6.23 -13.03
C SER A 93 -0.23 -5.50 -13.91
N GLY A 94 -0.13 -4.18 -13.98
CA GLY A 94 -0.99 -3.32 -14.80
C GLY A 94 -2.24 -2.85 -14.08
N GLU A 95 -2.45 -3.25 -12.83
CA GLU A 95 -3.62 -2.85 -12.06
C GLU A 95 -3.40 -1.54 -11.30
N THR A 96 -4.51 -0.92 -10.90
CA THR A 96 -4.56 0.20 -9.98
C THR A 96 -5.60 -0.08 -8.91
N HIS A 97 -5.19 -0.05 -7.65
CA HIS A 97 -6.08 -0.10 -6.51
C HIS A 97 -6.37 1.31 -6.01
N ARG A 98 -7.60 1.50 -5.54
CA ARG A 98 -8.15 2.76 -5.02
C ARG A 98 -8.49 2.54 -3.56
N ILE A 99 -7.91 3.36 -2.69
CA ILE A 99 -8.12 3.27 -1.25
C ILE A 99 -8.78 4.57 -0.79
N PHE A 100 -9.86 4.43 -0.03
CA PHE A 100 -10.59 5.54 0.55
C PHE A 100 -10.49 5.47 2.08
N VAL A 101 -10.03 6.56 2.70
CA VAL A 101 -10.13 6.78 4.16
C VAL A 101 -11.28 7.75 4.39
N VAL A 102 -12.40 7.25 4.90
CA VAL A 102 -13.67 7.98 4.95
C VAL A 102 -14.38 7.74 6.27
N ASN A 103 -15.25 8.65 6.68
CA ASN A 103 -16.06 8.46 7.87
C ASN A 103 -17.11 7.35 7.63
N LYS A 104 -17.38 6.52 8.64
CA LYS A 104 -18.22 5.32 8.50
C LYS A 104 -19.59 5.58 7.89
N SER A 105 -20.19 6.73 8.18
CA SER A 105 -21.50 7.13 7.69
C SER A 105 -21.45 7.95 6.38
N HIS A 106 -20.36 7.87 5.61
CA HIS A 106 -20.26 8.57 4.33
C HIS A 106 -21.33 8.07 3.33
N ALA A 107 -22.14 9.00 2.80
CA ALA A 107 -23.35 8.68 2.05
C ALA A 107 -23.10 7.89 0.75
N THR A 108 -22.06 8.23 -0.01
CA THR A 108 -21.76 7.64 -1.33
C THR A 108 -20.52 6.74 -1.37
N LEU A 109 -19.45 7.12 -0.68
CA LEU A 109 -18.21 6.35 -0.57
C LEU A 109 -18.32 5.29 0.52
N ASN A 110 -18.95 4.16 0.18
CA ASN A 110 -19.07 3.03 1.07
C ASN A 110 -19.18 1.72 0.28
N SER A 111 -18.97 0.61 0.97
CA SER A 111 -18.98 -0.75 0.40
C SER A 111 -20.37 -1.24 -0.02
N SER A 112 -21.44 -0.50 0.29
CA SER A 112 -22.80 -0.82 -0.17
C SER A 112 -23.11 -0.20 -1.53
N ASN A 113 -22.29 0.71 -2.02
CA ASN A 113 -22.43 1.34 -3.32
C ASN A 113 -21.74 0.49 -4.40
N ALA A 114 -22.51 0.05 -5.39
CA ALA A 114 -22.03 -0.80 -6.50
C ALA A 114 -20.94 -0.14 -7.36
N ALA A 115 -20.81 1.19 -7.34
CA ALA A 115 -19.71 1.89 -8.02
C ALA A 115 -18.33 1.62 -7.38
N PHE A 116 -18.30 1.06 -6.17
CA PHE A 116 -17.09 0.84 -5.36
C PHE A 116 -16.98 -0.60 -4.83
N SER A 117 -17.67 -1.56 -5.45
CA SER A 117 -17.72 -2.95 -4.98
C SER A 117 -16.75 -3.90 -5.69
N ASP A 118 -15.82 -3.37 -6.51
CA ASP A 118 -14.78 -4.18 -7.15
C ASP A 118 -13.63 -4.52 -6.19
N SER A 119 -12.85 -5.56 -6.54
CA SER A 119 -11.69 -6.02 -5.76
C SER A 119 -10.55 -5.00 -5.66
N ASN A 120 -10.58 -3.98 -6.52
CA ASN A 120 -9.53 -2.97 -6.60
C ASN A 120 -9.89 -1.74 -5.77
N THR A 121 -11.03 -1.76 -5.07
CA THR A 121 -11.49 -0.66 -4.21
C THR A 121 -11.47 -1.09 -2.75
N HIS A 122 -10.81 -0.28 -1.92
CA HIS A 122 -10.60 -0.56 -0.50
C HIS A 122 -11.10 0.61 0.35
N PHE A 123 -11.67 0.28 1.51
CA PHE A 123 -12.13 1.27 2.48
C PHE A 123 -11.44 1.06 3.82
N ILE A 124 -10.99 2.17 4.41
CA ILE A 124 -10.65 2.27 5.82
C ILE A 124 -11.67 3.24 6.43
N TYR A 125 -12.56 2.72 7.27
CA TYR A 125 -13.61 3.54 7.87
C TYR A 125 -13.10 4.19 9.15
N ALA A 126 -13.10 5.51 9.16
CA ALA A 126 -12.86 6.34 10.33
C ALA A 126 -14.17 6.55 11.12
N PHE A 127 -14.05 6.92 12.40
CA PHE A 127 -15.22 7.38 13.18
C PHE A 127 -15.89 8.61 12.54
N ASP A 128 -17.17 8.83 12.86
CA ASP A 128 -17.94 10.00 12.39
C ASP A 128 -17.63 11.27 13.20
N SER A 129 -16.34 11.59 13.31
CA SER A 129 -15.80 12.83 13.85
C SER A 129 -14.60 13.27 12.99
N ALA A 130 -14.09 14.48 13.20
CA ALA A 130 -12.89 14.92 12.48
C ALA A 130 -11.69 14.06 12.89
N GLN A 131 -11.11 13.35 11.92
CA GLN A 131 -9.96 12.45 12.11
C GLN A 131 -8.79 12.95 11.28
N PHE A 132 -7.62 13.05 11.90
CA PHE A 132 -6.38 13.50 11.31
C PHE A 132 -5.27 12.51 11.64
N GLY A 133 -4.36 12.29 10.71
CA GLY A 133 -3.34 11.28 10.88
C GLY A 133 -2.35 11.26 9.75
N ASN A 134 -1.77 10.09 9.51
CA ASN A 134 -0.84 9.84 8.42
C ASN A 134 -1.10 8.48 7.79
N ILE A 135 -0.60 8.30 6.57
CA ILE A 135 -0.61 7.01 5.87
C ILE A 135 0.73 6.35 6.05
N ASN A 136 0.71 5.05 6.28
CA ASN A 136 1.90 4.22 6.14
C ASN A 136 1.57 3.00 5.29
N ALA A 137 2.39 2.73 4.29
CA ALA A 137 2.32 1.50 3.51
C ALA A 137 3.58 0.65 3.74
N LEU A 138 3.39 -0.67 3.73
CA LEU A 138 4.44 -1.68 3.81
C LEU A 138 4.26 -2.72 2.70
N SER A 139 5.35 -3.15 2.07
CA SER A 139 5.31 -4.38 1.28
C SER A 139 5.12 -5.57 2.22
N VAL A 140 4.27 -6.53 1.88
CA VAL A 140 4.13 -7.80 2.61
C VAL A 140 5.44 -8.60 2.57
N ASN A 141 6.19 -8.51 1.49
CA ASN A 141 7.50 -9.17 1.35
C ASN A 141 8.50 -8.61 2.37
N GLN A 142 9.01 -9.49 3.24
CA GLN A 142 9.95 -9.14 4.31
C GLN A 142 11.39 -8.90 3.85
N HIS A 143 11.72 -9.29 2.62
CA HIS A 143 13.07 -9.20 2.06
C HIS A 143 13.05 -8.40 0.74
N PRO A 144 12.82 -7.07 0.80
CA PRO A 144 12.61 -6.24 -0.39
C PRO A 144 13.84 -6.12 -1.29
N GLN A 145 15.04 -6.41 -0.77
CA GLN A 145 16.30 -6.35 -1.52
C GLN A 145 16.67 -7.68 -2.18
N VAL A 146 15.98 -8.77 -1.85
CA VAL A 146 16.23 -10.08 -2.43
C VAL A 146 15.43 -10.20 -3.73
N ALA A 147 16.16 -10.34 -4.84
CA ALA A 147 15.55 -10.53 -6.15
C ALA A 147 15.06 -11.97 -6.34
N THR A 148 14.01 -12.14 -7.13
CA THR A 148 13.62 -13.40 -7.74
C THR A 148 14.03 -13.37 -9.20
N SER A 149 14.82 -14.35 -9.65
CA SER A 149 15.17 -14.48 -11.07
C SER A 149 14.02 -15.11 -11.85
N VAL A 150 13.51 -14.39 -12.84
CA VAL A 150 12.43 -14.85 -13.72
C VAL A 150 12.87 -14.65 -15.16
N GLY A 151 13.04 -15.75 -15.90
CA GLY A 151 13.54 -15.69 -17.28
C GLY A 151 14.93 -15.04 -17.40
N GLY A 152 15.78 -15.21 -16.38
CA GLY A 152 17.11 -14.59 -16.32
C GLY A 152 17.13 -13.12 -15.89
N VAL A 153 15.96 -12.52 -15.61
CA VAL A 153 15.84 -11.13 -15.16
C VAL A 153 15.56 -11.10 -13.66
N ASN A 154 16.31 -10.30 -12.92
CA ASN A 154 16.08 -10.06 -11.50
C ASN A 154 14.86 -9.16 -11.28
N LYS A 155 13.88 -9.68 -10.55
CA LYS A 155 12.62 -9.01 -10.21
C LYS A 155 12.44 -8.84 -8.72
N TYR A 156 11.76 -7.77 -8.32
CA TYR A 156 11.55 -7.41 -6.91
C TYR A 156 10.06 -7.29 -6.59
N ALA A 157 9.68 -7.74 -5.40
CA ALA A 157 8.35 -7.50 -4.81
C ALA A 157 8.49 -6.53 -3.63
N ASN A 158 8.62 -5.24 -3.94
CA ASN A 158 8.74 -4.20 -2.93
C ASN A 158 8.00 -2.92 -3.40
N LEU A 159 7.77 -1.97 -2.48
CA LEU A 159 6.96 -0.79 -2.78
C LEU A 159 7.61 0.18 -3.77
N SER A 160 8.94 0.13 -3.96
CA SER A 160 9.62 0.92 -4.98
C SER A 160 9.24 0.52 -6.42
N GLN A 161 8.63 -0.66 -6.60
CA GLN A 161 8.15 -1.09 -7.91
C GLN A 161 6.75 -0.58 -8.23
N LEU A 162 6.12 0.17 -7.32
CA LEU A 162 4.78 0.70 -7.45
C LEU A 162 4.80 2.22 -7.61
N SER A 163 3.72 2.75 -8.16
CA SER A 163 3.44 4.19 -8.14
C SER A 163 2.33 4.46 -7.13
N MET A 164 2.52 5.48 -6.30
CA MET A 164 1.58 5.86 -5.24
C MET A 164 1.30 7.35 -5.31
N TRP A 165 0.03 7.70 -5.43
CA TRP A 165 -0.43 9.08 -5.40
C TRP A 165 -1.68 9.18 -4.56
N GLY A 166 -2.00 10.38 -4.11
CA GLY A 166 -3.17 10.56 -3.27
C GLY A 166 -3.55 12.02 -3.12
N VAL A 167 -4.73 12.24 -2.59
CA VAL A 167 -5.32 13.55 -2.40
C VAL A 167 -6.21 13.52 -1.19
N VAL A 168 -6.18 14.60 -0.43
CA VAL A 168 -7.28 14.93 0.45
C VAL A 168 -8.29 15.71 -0.36
N PHE A 169 -9.45 15.10 -0.59
CA PHE A 169 -10.48 15.65 -1.45
C PHE A 169 -11.58 16.34 -0.64
N ILE A 170 -12.01 17.50 -1.12
CA ILE A 170 -13.08 18.33 -0.53
C ILE A 170 -14.24 18.35 -1.54
N PRO A 171 -15.32 17.58 -1.30
CA PRO A 171 -16.40 17.43 -2.27
C PRO A 171 -17.16 18.71 -2.57
N SER A 172 -17.34 19.59 -1.58
CA SER A 172 -18.13 20.82 -1.71
C SER A 172 -17.56 21.80 -2.74
N SER A 173 -16.24 21.78 -2.96
CA SER A 173 -15.53 22.61 -3.94
C SER A 173 -14.94 21.80 -5.10
N SER A 174 -15.00 20.46 -5.05
CA SER A 174 -14.29 19.57 -5.99
C SER A 174 -12.79 19.87 -6.08
N THR A 175 -12.21 20.34 -4.98
CA THR A 175 -10.77 20.63 -4.86
C THR A 175 -10.12 19.67 -3.87
N GLY A 176 -8.81 19.81 -3.68
CA GLY A 176 -8.09 19.07 -2.68
C GLY A 176 -6.63 19.50 -2.62
N PHE A 177 -5.87 18.80 -1.81
CA PHE A 177 -4.41 18.92 -1.77
C PHE A 177 -3.78 17.54 -1.90
N SER A 178 -2.71 17.47 -2.68
CA SER A 178 -2.00 16.21 -2.95
C SER A 178 -1.32 15.69 -1.69
N LEU A 179 -1.34 14.37 -1.54
CA LEU A 179 -0.48 13.68 -0.60
C LEU A 179 0.91 13.52 -1.19
N GLU A 180 1.92 13.81 -0.38
CA GLU A 180 3.30 13.46 -0.67
C GLU A 180 3.59 12.07 -0.10
N PHE A 181 3.97 11.13 -0.96
CA PHE A 181 4.41 9.80 -0.53
C PHE A 181 5.93 9.77 -0.46
N ILE A 182 6.44 9.72 0.76
CA ILE A 182 7.86 9.60 1.04
C ILE A 182 8.17 8.11 1.08
N GLY A 183 8.69 7.62 -0.04
CA GLY A 183 9.00 6.22 -0.26
C GLY A 183 10.47 5.87 -0.05
N ASP A 184 10.66 4.57 0.16
CA ASP A 184 11.93 3.88 0.21
C ASP A 184 12.78 4.16 1.46
N ALA A 185 12.80 5.36 2.08
CA ALA A 185 13.52 5.73 3.33
C ALA A 185 14.91 5.09 3.54
N HIS A 186 15.47 4.53 2.48
CA HIS A 186 16.80 4.07 2.30
C HIS A 186 17.45 5.31 1.78
N ASP A 187 17.69 6.21 2.74
CA ASP A 187 18.68 7.27 2.60
C ASP A 187 19.79 6.74 1.72
N SER A 188 20.04 7.47 0.63
CA SER A 188 20.68 7.03 -0.59
C SER A 188 22.09 6.49 -0.32
N THR A 189 22.21 5.27 0.18
CA THR A 189 23.47 4.54 0.18
C THR A 189 23.53 3.78 -1.13
N ALA A 190 23.91 4.52 -2.17
CA ALA A 190 24.63 3.92 -3.27
C ALA A 190 25.95 3.38 -2.69
N ALA A 191 25.92 2.16 -2.14
CA ALA A 191 27.12 1.44 -1.75
C ALA A 191 27.83 0.89 -3.01
N PHE A 192 28.18 1.81 -3.93
CA PHE A 192 29.22 1.54 -4.89
C PHE A 192 30.47 2.20 -4.32
N PRO A 193 31.55 1.44 -4.04
CA PRO A 193 32.82 2.09 -3.77
C PRO A 193 33.11 3.02 -4.96
N ALA A 194 33.47 4.28 -4.70
CA ALA A 194 33.69 5.31 -5.73
C ALA A 194 34.67 4.87 -6.83
N THR A 195 35.46 3.82 -6.59
CA THR A 195 36.33 3.14 -7.54
C THR A 195 35.63 2.27 -8.60
N ARG A 196 34.30 2.07 -8.53
CA ARG A 196 33.52 1.28 -9.51
C ARG A 196 32.41 2.05 -10.23
N VAL A 197 32.20 3.34 -9.94
CA VAL A 197 31.24 4.16 -10.69
C VAL A 197 32.00 4.83 -11.84
N THR A 198 32.21 4.09 -12.93
CA THR A 198 32.90 4.60 -14.13
C THR A 198 31.95 5.18 -15.18
N THR A 199 30.64 4.97 -15.03
CA THR A 199 29.63 5.49 -15.98
C THR A 199 28.31 5.77 -15.29
N MET A 200 27.82 7.00 -15.42
CA MET A 200 26.40 7.35 -15.22
C MET A 200 25.63 6.97 -16.49
N GLY A 201 25.47 5.67 -16.73
CA GLY A 201 24.76 5.15 -17.90
C GLY A 201 24.14 3.80 -17.59
N PRO A 202 23.04 3.42 -18.27
CA PRO A 202 22.47 2.08 -18.13
C PRO A 202 23.51 1.03 -18.53
N VAL A 203 23.83 0.11 -17.62
CA VAL A 203 24.69 -1.04 -17.93
C VAL A 203 23.80 -2.14 -18.49
N GLU A 204 24.12 -2.59 -19.70
CA GLU A 204 23.39 -3.67 -20.37
C GLU A 204 23.37 -4.93 -19.48
N GLY A 205 22.18 -5.50 -19.25
CA GLY A 205 21.99 -6.66 -18.37
C GLY A 205 21.78 -6.37 -16.88
N TYR A 206 21.83 -5.09 -16.44
CA TYR A 206 21.54 -4.71 -15.05
C TYR A 206 20.23 -3.92 -14.96
N THR A 207 19.34 -4.37 -14.09
CA THR A 207 18.08 -3.68 -13.79
C THR A 207 18.30 -2.57 -12.77
N THR A 208 17.48 -1.50 -12.80
CA THR A 208 17.38 -0.57 -11.67
C THR A 208 17.06 -1.41 -10.44
N GLY A 209 17.95 -1.38 -9.44
CA GLY A 209 17.94 -2.29 -8.30
C GLY A 209 16.70 -2.14 -7.39
N PRO A 210 16.76 -2.69 -6.18
CA PRO A 210 15.61 -2.73 -5.28
C PRO A 210 15.17 -1.37 -4.73
N GLY A 211 15.95 -0.30 -4.94
CA GLY A 211 15.68 1.06 -4.47
C GLY A 211 15.51 2.01 -5.65
N ARG A 212 14.27 2.44 -5.87
CA ARG A 212 13.95 3.67 -6.60
C ARG A 212 13.00 4.47 -5.72
N GLY A 213 13.09 5.79 -5.78
CA GLY A 213 12.08 6.64 -5.16
C GLY A 213 10.70 6.29 -5.69
N ILE A 214 9.69 6.44 -4.84
CA ILE A 214 8.29 6.27 -5.23
C ILE A 214 7.81 7.59 -5.82
N ASN A 215 7.14 7.51 -6.97
CA ASN A 215 6.45 8.63 -7.63
C ASN A 215 5.04 8.21 -8.00
#